data_AF-A0A7X9E0Q1-F1
#
_entry.id   AF-A0A7X9E0Q1-F1
#
_cell.length_a   1.000
_cell.length_b   1.000
_cell.length_c   1.000
_cell.angle_alpha   90.00
_cell.angle_beta   90.00
_cell.angle_gamma   90.00
#
_symmetry.space_group_name_H-M   'P 1'
#
loop_
_entity.id
_entity.type
_entity.pdbx_description
1 polymer ?
#
loop_
_entity_poly.entity_id
_entity_poly.type
_entity_poly.pdbx_seq_one_letter_code
_entity_poly.pdbx_strand_id
1 'polypeptide(L)'
;MKVTKIVSVILISVLLLSSTAIAKDELDPAVKAKYKTIEANLLTGLKSDNEGLRTSCAYFLGEYKSEKAVLDLLKMLRDDDCYAARIVAALSLIKIGNRQAIYMVQRTSLFNDYEGVRKMTEKFYLSYLMKKYLDEHPEKATDLSYVKF
;
A
#
# COMPACT_ATOMS: atom_id res chain seq x y z
N MET A 1 39.40 -3.42 -40.10
CA MET A 1 38.28 -2.49 -39.80
C MET A 1 37.00 -3.18 -39.29
N LYS A 2 36.73 -4.46 -39.60
CA LYS A 2 35.53 -5.18 -39.11
C LYS A 2 35.69 -5.72 -37.67
N VAL A 3 36.85 -6.30 -37.35
CA VAL A 3 37.12 -6.92 -36.03
C VAL A 3 37.13 -5.88 -34.90
N THR A 4 37.79 -4.74 -35.10
CA THR A 4 37.81 -3.65 -34.11
C THR A 4 36.41 -3.10 -33.82
N LYS A 5 35.54 -2.96 -34.83
CA LYS A 5 34.14 -2.57 -34.61
C LYS A 5 33.34 -3.60 -33.82
N ILE A 6 33.54 -4.90 -34.06
CA ILE A 6 32.86 -5.97 -33.32
C ILE A 6 33.30 -5.99 -31.85
N VAL A 7 34.59 -5.85 -31.59
CA VAL A 7 35.13 -5.77 -30.22
C VAL A 7 34.57 -4.55 -29.49
N SER A 8 34.47 -3.40 -30.14
CA SER A 8 33.87 -2.19 -29.55
C SER A 8 32.39 -2.39 -29.21
N VAL A 9 31.62 -3.06 -30.07
CA VAL A 9 30.19 -3.34 -29.84
C VAL A 9 29.99 -4.29 -28.66
N ILE A 10 30.85 -5.31 -28.52
CA ILE A 10 30.81 -6.23 -27.37
C ILE A 10 31.17 -5.48 -26.08
N LEU A 11 32.19 -4.62 -26.12
CA LEU A 11 32.60 -3.87 -24.93
C LEU A 11 31.50 -2.90 -24.46
N ILE A 12 30.85 -2.20 -25.39
CA ILE A 12 29.75 -1.26 -25.09
C ILE A 12 28.53 -2.01 -24.55
N SER A 13 28.17 -3.16 -25.12
CA SER A 13 27.04 -3.97 -24.64
C SER A 13 27.28 -4.56 -23.25
N VAL A 14 28.50 -5.00 -22.94
CA VAL A 14 28.88 -5.45 -21.59
C VAL A 14 28.82 -4.31 -20.57
N LEU A 15 29.29 -3.12 -20.93
CA LEU A 15 29.20 -1.92 -20.10
C LEU A 15 27.74 -1.52 -19.81
N LEU A 16 26.86 -1.56 -20.83
CA LEU A 16 25.44 -1.24 -20.69
C LEU A 16 24.66 -2.28 -19.86
N LEU A 17 25.07 -3.55 -19.86
CA LEU A 17 24.47 -4.58 -19.00
C LEU A 17 24.88 -4.37 -17.53
N SER A 18 26.14 -4.01 -17.28
CA SER A 18 26.64 -3.76 -15.91
C SER A 18 26.05 -2.51 -15.24
N SER A 19 25.67 -1.49 -16.01
CA SER A 19 25.10 -0.24 -15.46
C SER A 19 23.68 -0.42 -14.92
N THR A 20 22.98 -1.50 -15.30
CA THR A 20 21.66 -1.84 -14.73
C THR A 20 21.75 -2.59 -13.40
N ALA A 21 22.95 -3.04 -12.99
CA ALA A 21 23.18 -3.77 -11.75
C ALA A 21 23.49 -2.85 -10.55
N ILE A 22 23.70 -1.55 -10.78
CA ILE A 22 24.05 -0.58 -9.75
C ILE A 22 22.91 0.43 -9.63
N ALA A 23 22.42 0.60 -8.40
CA ALA A 23 21.33 1.48 -7.96
C ALA A 23 19.89 0.96 -8.16
N LYS A 24 19.56 -0.16 -7.51
CA LYS A 24 18.36 -0.13 -6.66
C LYS A 24 18.86 0.18 -5.26
N ASP A 25 18.29 1.20 -4.60
CA ASP A 25 18.50 1.48 -3.18
C ASP A 25 18.11 0.23 -2.36
N GLU A 26 19.05 -0.69 -2.20
CA GLU A 26 18.86 -1.86 -1.38
C GLU A 26 19.16 -1.44 0.05
N LEU A 27 18.11 -1.39 0.89
CA LEU A 27 18.23 -1.06 2.31
C LEU A 27 19.35 -1.87 2.97
N ASP A 28 20.12 -1.21 3.83
CA ASP A 28 21.10 -1.86 4.72
C ASP A 28 20.46 -3.13 5.33
N PRO A 29 21.11 -4.30 5.25
CA PRO A 29 20.61 -5.56 5.79
C PRO A 29 20.12 -5.48 7.24
N ALA A 30 20.79 -4.69 8.09
CA ALA A 30 20.38 -4.47 9.47
C ALA A 30 19.07 -3.68 9.55
N VAL A 31 18.90 -2.67 8.70
CA VAL A 31 17.64 -1.91 8.58
C VAL A 31 16.53 -2.82 8.05
N LYS A 32 16.80 -3.64 7.01
CA LYS A 32 15.83 -4.61 6.48
C LYS A 32 15.39 -5.62 7.55
N ALA A 33 16.31 -6.13 8.37
CA ALA A 33 16.00 -7.02 9.47
C ALA A 33 15.12 -6.33 10.53
N LYS A 34 15.45 -5.10 10.91
CA LYS A 34 14.62 -4.29 11.82
C LYS A 34 13.21 -4.06 11.26
N TYR A 35 13.09 -3.74 9.97
CA TYR A 35 11.82 -3.56 9.28
C TYR A 35 10.97 -4.85 9.32
N LYS A 36 11.57 -6.00 9.03
CA LYS A 36 10.91 -7.30 9.12
C LYS A 36 10.39 -7.59 10.53
N THR A 37 11.17 -7.25 11.57
CA THR A 37 10.74 -7.41 12.96
C THR A 37 9.57 -6.49 13.32
N ILE A 38 9.57 -5.24 12.85
CA ILE A 38 8.45 -4.31 13.04
C ILE A 38 7.19 -4.88 12.39
N GLU A 39 7.26 -5.29 11.12
CA GLU A 39 6.11 -5.88 10.40
C GLU A 39 5.57 -7.11 11.14
N ALA A 40 6.44 -8.01 11.60
CA ALA A 40 6.04 -9.20 12.35
C ALA A 40 5.34 -8.85 13.66
N ASN A 41 5.85 -7.88 14.42
CA ASN A 41 5.23 -7.44 15.67
C ASN A 41 3.86 -6.79 15.42
N LEU A 42 3.72 -6.01 14.35
CA LEU A 42 2.45 -5.42 13.96
C LEU A 42 1.43 -6.49 13.54
N LEU A 43 1.84 -7.50 12.76
CA LEU A 43 0.98 -8.62 12.39
C LEU A 43 0.51 -9.42 13.62
N THR A 44 1.36 -9.59 14.62
CA THR A 44 0.98 -10.19 15.91
C THR A 44 -0.01 -9.30 16.65
N GLY A 45 0.26 -7.99 16.74
CA GLY A 45 -0.63 -7.04 17.43
C GLY A 45 -2.01 -6.88 16.77
N LEU A 46 -2.10 -7.06 15.45
CA LEU A 46 -3.38 -7.09 14.71
C LEU A 46 -4.31 -8.24 15.16
N LYS A 47 -3.77 -9.24 15.86
CA LYS A 47 -4.54 -10.38 16.40
C LYS A 47 -4.80 -10.27 17.90
N SER A 48 -4.46 -9.12 18.50
CA SER A 48 -4.65 -8.89 19.93
C SER A 48 -6.12 -8.76 20.31
N ASP A 49 -6.47 -9.28 21.48
CA ASP A 49 -7.77 -9.06 22.12
C ASP A 49 -7.92 -7.61 22.62
N ASN A 50 -6.79 -6.91 22.85
CA ASN A 50 -6.82 -5.49 23.16
C ASN A 50 -7.18 -4.69 21.90
N GLU A 51 -8.39 -4.15 21.86
CA GLU A 51 -8.94 -3.38 20.74
C GLU A 51 -8.05 -2.20 20.32
N GLY A 52 -7.50 -1.46 21.28
CA GLY A 52 -6.62 -0.33 21.01
C GLY A 52 -5.35 -0.76 20.30
N LEU A 53 -4.67 -1.79 20.81
CA LEU A 53 -3.47 -2.35 20.19
C LEU A 53 -3.77 -2.90 18.79
N ARG A 54 -4.84 -3.68 18.65
CA ARG A 54 -5.29 -4.25 17.37
C ARG A 54 -5.51 -3.17 16.33
N THR A 55 -6.25 -2.11 16.69
CA THR A 55 -6.56 -0.99 15.81
C THR A 55 -5.33 -0.17 15.44
N SER A 56 -4.44 0.12 16.39
CA SER A 56 -3.17 0.80 16.10
C SER A 56 -2.27 -0.03 15.17
N CYS A 57 -2.17 -1.34 15.40
CA CYS A 57 -1.41 -2.23 14.52
C CYS A 57 -2.01 -2.27 13.10
N ALA A 58 -3.34 -2.34 12.99
CA ALA A 58 -4.01 -2.26 11.69
C ALA A 58 -3.65 -0.98 10.93
N TYR A 59 -3.68 0.17 11.61
CA TYR A 59 -3.29 1.46 11.02
C TYR A 59 -1.85 1.45 10.51
N PHE A 60 -0.89 1.05 11.36
CA PHE A 60 0.52 1.04 10.99
C PHE A 60 0.84 0.04 9.88
N LEU A 61 0.16 -1.11 9.80
CA LEU A 61 0.31 -2.05 8.68
C LEU A 61 -0.14 -1.43 7.35
N GLY A 62 -1.13 -0.54 7.37
CA GLY A 62 -1.54 0.27 6.24
C GLY A 62 -0.46 1.25 5.80
N GLU A 63 0.11 2.01 6.74
CA GLU A 63 1.26 2.91 6.49
C GLU A 63 2.45 2.16 5.90
N TYR A 64 2.69 0.96 6.41
CA TYR A 64 3.78 0.10 5.97
C TYR A 64 3.53 -0.57 4.62
N LYS A 65 2.30 -0.50 4.11
CA LYS A 65 1.84 -1.21 2.92
C LYS A 65 2.13 -2.72 3.00
N SER A 66 1.94 -3.31 4.18
CA SER A 66 2.20 -4.74 4.38
C SER A 66 1.16 -5.59 3.65
N GLU A 67 1.53 -6.20 2.52
CA GLU A 67 0.63 -7.12 1.81
C GLU A 67 0.27 -8.36 2.65
N LYS A 68 1.13 -8.75 3.59
CA LYS A 68 0.87 -9.87 4.51
C LYS A 68 -0.32 -9.61 5.43
N ALA A 69 -0.64 -8.34 5.69
CA ALA A 69 -1.75 -7.96 6.55
C ALA A 69 -3.11 -8.01 5.86
N VAL A 70 -3.18 -8.13 4.53
CA VAL A 70 -4.43 -7.96 3.77
C VAL A 70 -5.53 -8.91 4.24
N LEU A 71 -5.23 -10.19 4.46
CA LEU A 71 -6.23 -11.16 4.90
C LEU A 71 -6.77 -10.85 6.30
N ASP A 72 -5.88 -10.51 7.24
CA ASP A 72 -6.26 -10.18 8.62
C ASP A 72 -7.05 -8.85 8.67
N LEU A 73 -6.66 -7.84 7.87
CA LEU A 73 -7.38 -6.58 7.73
C LEU A 73 -8.75 -6.76 7.06
N LEU A 74 -8.88 -7.66 6.09
CA LEU A 74 -10.18 -7.99 5.49
C LEU A 74 -11.12 -8.66 6.49
N LYS A 75 -10.58 -9.53 7.35
CA LYS A 75 -11.34 -10.11 8.47
C LYS A 75 -11.80 -9.02 9.42
N MET A 76 -10.92 -8.12 9.82
CA MET A 76 -11.24 -6.98 10.70
C MET A 76 -12.29 -6.05 10.07
N LEU A 77 -12.23 -5.76 8.77
CA LEU A 77 -13.24 -4.96 8.07
C LEU A 77 -14.64 -5.61 8.12
N ARG A 78 -14.69 -6.93 7.96
CA ARG A 78 -15.96 -7.68 7.88
C ARG A 78 -16.56 -7.95 9.26
N ASP A 79 -15.74 -8.45 10.17
CA ASP A 79 -16.18 -9.19 11.36
C ASP A 79 -15.87 -8.48 12.70
N ASP A 80 -15.13 -7.36 12.73
CA ASP A 80 -14.82 -6.69 14.01
C ASP A 80 -16.06 -6.00 14.60
N ASP A 81 -16.31 -6.19 15.89
CA ASP A 81 -17.46 -5.62 16.60
C ASP A 81 -17.39 -4.09 16.69
N CYS A 82 -16.17 -3.54 16.76
CA CYS A 82 -15.97 -2.10 16.82
C CYS A 82 -16.03 -1.48 15.42
N TYR A 83 -17.04 -0.65 15.16
CA TYR A 83 -17.16 0.02 13.86
C TYR A 83 -15.95 0.93 13.54
N ALA A 84 -15.31 1.52 14.55
CA ALA A 84 -14.11 2.34 14.36
C ALA A 84 -12.92 1.49 13.89
N ALA A 85 -12.76 0.29 14.45
CA ALA A 85 -11.77 -0.68 14.02
C ALA A 85 -12.01 -1.08 12.54
N ARG A 86 -13.25 -1.36 12.15
CA ARG A 86 -13.61 -1.64 10.74
C ARG A 86 -13.23 -0.50 9.79
N ILE A 87 -13.47 0.75 10.18
CA ILE A 87 -13.10 1.94 9.40
C ILE A 87 -11.57 2.03 9.23
N VAL A 88 -10.81 1.79 10.30
CA VAL A 88 -9.33 1.76 10.22
C VAL A 88 -8.85 0.65 9.30
N ALA A 89 -9.45 -0.54 9.35
CA ALA A 89 -9.11 -1.63 8.45
C ALA A 89 -9.32 -1.23 6.97
N ALA A 90 -10.45 -0.59 6.65
CA ALA A 90 -10.71 -0.08 5.30
C ALA A 90 -9.67 0.95 4.84
N LEU A 91 -9.31 1.90 5.72
CA LEU A 91 -8.27 2.89 5.43
C LEU A 91 -6.93 2.21 5.14
N SER A 92 -6.52 1.26 5.97
CA SER A 92 -5.27 0.51 5.79
C SER A 92 -5.25 -0.29 4.51
N LEU A 93 -6.37 -0.92 4.13
CA LEU A 93 -6.54 -1.64 2.88
C LEU A 93 -6.36 -0.72 1.65
N ILE A 94 -6.93 0.50 1.68
CA ILE A 94 -6.70 1.51 0.62
C ILE A 94 -5.23 1.92 0.53
N LYS A 95 -4.55 2.09 1.68
CA LYS A 95 -3.12 2.47 1.72
C LYS A 95 -2.21 1.37 1.17
N ILE A 96 -2.52 0.10 1.47
CA ILE A 96 -1.82 -1.07 0.88
C ILE A 96 -2.03 -1.08 -0.64
N GLY A 97 -3.25 -0.83 -1.10
CA GLY A 97 -3.52 -0.56 -2.51
C GLY A 97 -3.49 -1.77 -3.45
N ASN A 98 -3.36 -3.00 -2.93
CA ASN A 98 -3.45 -4.18 -3.78
C ASN A 98 -4.88 -4.36 -4.33
N ARG A 99 -5.01 -5.03 -5.48
CA ARG A 99 -6.29 -5.13 -6.21
C ARG A 99 -7.42 -5.70 -5.35
N GLN A 100 -7.12 -6.72 -4.54
CA GLN A 100 -8.10 -7.35 -3.67
C GLN A 100 -8.59 -6.40 -2.58
N ALA A 101 -7.68 -5.65 -1.94
CA ALA A 101 -8.01 -4.67 -0.91
C ALA A 101 -8.91 -3.56 -1.48
N ILE A 102 -8.54 -2.97 -2.61
CA ILE A 102 -9.35 -1.94 -3.28
C ILE A 102 -10.75 -2.47 -3.62
N TYR A 103 -10.84 -3.65 -4.22
CA TYR A 103 -12.12 -4.28 -4.58
C TYR A 103 -13.01 -4.50 -3.35
N MET A 104 -12.44 -4.98 -2.25
CA MET A 104 -13.21 -5.25 -1.03
C MET A 104 -13.68 -3.96 -0.33
N VAL A 105 -12.90 -2.89 -0.39
CA VAL A 105 -13.34 -1.57 0.11
C VAL A 105 -14.48 -1.02 -0.75
N GLN A 106 -14.40 -1.12 -2.07
CA GLN A 106 -15.50 -0.76 -2.98
C GLN A 106 -16.78 -1.58 -2.72
N ARG A 107 -16.64 -2.90 -2.53
CA ARG A 107 -17.78 -3.77 -2.18
C ARG A 107 -18.41 -3.35 -0.86
N THR A 108 -17.59 -3.05 0.13
CA THR A 108 -18.05 -2.56 1.44
C THR A 108 -18.78 -1.23 1.31
N SER A 109 -18.30 -0.31 0.46
CA SER A 109 -18.95 0.98 0.27
C SER A 109 -20.32 0.91 -0.42
N LEU A 110 -20.59 -0.19 -1.12
CA LEU A 110 -21.87 -0.40 -1.81
C LEU A 110 -22.87 -1.21 -0.96
N PHE A 111 -22.39 -2.19 -0.20
CA PHE A 111 -23.25 -3.24 0.36
C PHE A 111 -23.16 -3.41 1.87
N ASN A 112 -22.33 -2.65 2.60
CA ASN A 112 -22.25 -2.81 4.06
C ASN A 112 -23.50 -2.27 4.75
N ASP A 113 -24.10 -3.08 5.62
CA ASP A 113 -25.33 -2.71 6.34
C ASP A 113 -25.12 -1.56 7.31
N TYR A 114 -23.93 -1.43 7.89
CA TYR A 114 -23.62 -0.34 8.81
C TYR A 114 -23.26 0.94 8.04
N GLU A 115 -24.17 1.92 8.09
CA GLU A 115 -24.09 3.16 7.32
C GLU A 115 -22.78 3.93 7.53
N GLY A 116 -22.27 3.99 8.76
CA GLY A 116 -21.02 4.70 9.05
C GLY A 116 -19.81 4.08 8.33
N VAL A 117 -19.73 2.75 8.29
CA VAL A 117 -18.66 2.01 7.59
C VAL A 117 -18.84 2.17 6.09
N ARG A 118 -20.07 2.06 5.58
CA ARG A 118 -20.38 2.27 4.17
C ARG A 118 -19.95 3.66 3.66
N LYS A 119 -20.34 4.74 4.36
CA LYS A 119 -19.96 6.12 4.01
C LYS A 119 -18.45 6.36 4.09
N MET A 120 -17.78 5.80 5.09
CA MET A 120 -16.34 6.00 5.23
C MET A 120 -15.55 5.23 4.16
N THR A 121 -15.94 3.98 3.87
CA THR A 121 -15.33 3.20 2.78
C THR A 121 -15.56 3.84 1.41
N GLU A 122 -16.72 4.46 1.18
CA GLU A 122 -16.97 5.26 -0.02
C GLU A 122 -15.99 6.43 -0.13
N LYS A 123 -15.82 7.22 0.94
CA LYS A 123 -14.84 8.32 0.97
C LYS A 123 -13.42 7.85 0.66
N PHE A 124 -13.00 6.74 1.27
CA PHE A 124 -11.66 6.20 1.03
C PHE A 124 -11.48 5.70 -0.40
N TYR A 125 -12.49 5.01 -0.96
CA TYR A 125 -12.46 4.55 -2.33
C TYR A 125 -12.45 5.71 -3.34
N LEU A 126 -13.25 6.76 -3.11
CA LEU A 126 -13.24 7.98 -3.92
C LEU A 126 -11.90 8.71 -3.82
N SER A 127 -11.28 8.77 -2.64
CA SER A 127 -9.93 9.32 -2.47
C SER A 127 -8.89 8.53 -3.27
N TYR A 128 -8.98 7.19 -3.27
CA TYR A 128 -8.14 6.34 -4.12
C TYR A 128 -8.32 6.63 -5.61
N LEU A 129 -9.58 6.74 -6.09
CA LEU A 129 -9.87 7.06 -7.48
C LEU A 129 -9.39 8.46 -7.87
N MET A 130 -9.59 9.44 -7.00
CA MET A 130 -9.12 10.82 -7.21
C MET A 130 -7.60 10.86 -7.32
N LYS A 131 -6.90 10.18 -6.41
CA LYS A 131 -5.43 10.09 -6.49
C LYS A 131 -4.99 9.46 -7.81
N LYS A 132 -5.60 8.33 -8.20
CA LYS A 132 -5.29 7.67 -9.47
C LYS A 132 -5.54 8.59 -10.67
N TYR A 133 -6.65 9.32 -10.66
CA TYR A 133 -6.98 10.29 -11.71
C TYR A 133 -5.94 11.42 -11.80
N LEU A 134 -5.49 11.95 -10.66
CA LEU A 134 -4.46 12.99 -10.60
C LEU A 134 -3.07 12.49 -11.00
N ASP A 135 -2.74 11.24 -10.66
CA ASP A 135 -1.50 10.59 -11.11
C ASP A 135 -1.49 10.45 -12.65
N GLU A 136 -2.66 10.27 -13.28
CA GLU A 136 -2.83 10.22 -14.74
C GLU A 136 -2.95 11.63 -15.38
N HIS A 137 -3.36 12.66 -14.63
CA HIS A 137 -3.63 14.03 -15.10
C HIS A 137 -3.00 15.08 -14.17
N PRO A 138 -1.65 15.14 -14.08
CA PRO A 138 -0.96 15.99 -13.10
C PRO A 138 -1.23 17.48 -13.29
N GLU A 139 -1.60 17.92 -14.49
CA GLU A 139 -2.00 19.31 -14.79
C GLU A 139 -3.28 19.75 -14.06
N LYS A 140 -4.10 18.79 -13.59
CA LYS A 140 -5.33 19.07 -12.83
C LYS A 140 -5.10 19.22 -11.33
N ALA A 141 -3.89 18.93 -10.82
CA ALA A 141 -3.62 18.94 -9.38
C ALA A 141 -3.72 20.35 -8.76
N THR A 142 -3.35 21.40 -9.50
CA THR A 142 -3.45 22.80 -9.05
C THR A 142 -4.89 23.28 -8.87
N ASP A 143 -5.81 22.81 -9.73
CA ASP A 143 -7.23 23.19 -9.71
C ASP A 143 -7.99 22.57 -8.51
N LEU A 144 -7.45 21.48 -7.97
CA LEU A 144 -8.07 20.71 -6.88
C LEU A 144 -7.32 20.83 -5.55
N SER A 145 -6.37 21.76 -5.44
CA SER A 145 -5.54 22.00 -4.24
C SER A 145 -6.33 22.35 -2.96
N TYR A 146 -7.60 22.73 -3.09
CA TYR A 146 -8.53 22.95 -1.97
C TYR A 146 -9.14 21.67 -1.40
N VAL A 147 -9.04 20.55 -2.12
CA VAL A 147 -9.45 19.24 -1.63
C VAL A 147 -8.29 18.63 -0.84
N LYS A 148 -7.99 19.21 0.33
CA LYS A 148 -7.09 18.58 1.30
C LYS A 148 -7.86 17.47 2.03
N PHE A 149 -7.37 16.24 1.91
CA PHE A 149 -7.79 15.10 2.72
C PHE A 149 -6.97 15.02 4.00
#